data_AF-A0A7R9LSQ8-F1
#
_entry.id   AF-A0A7R9LSQ8-F1
#
_cell.length_a   1.000
_cell.length_b   1.000
_cell.length_c   1.000
_cell.angle_alpha   90.00
_cell.angle_beta   90.00
_cell.angle_gamma   90.00
#
_symmetry.space_group_name_H-M   'P 1'
#
loop_
_entity.id
_entity.type
_entity.pdbx_description
1 polymer ?
#
loop_
_entity_poly.entity_id
_entity_poly.type
_entity_poly.pdbx_seq_one_letter_code
_entity_poly.pdbx_strand_id
1 'polypeptide(L)'
;SWYFNRDSVALPGFHVFFKERADDQMNITRKFMEYQNKRGGRVILKDIPAPPIQEGWTPLKAMEATIQVEQSQTKAIMDLTALADRVIDLKELGDHVTQLKRVGPGIGEYLYDKNSLNGSYFDKIDRNSY
;
A
#
# COMPACT_ATOMS: atom_id res chain seq x y z
N SER A 1 -15.37 -13.03 14.07
CA SER A 1 -16.80 -13.19 13.70
C SER A 1 -17.46 -14.39 14.40
N TRP A 2 -17.00 -15.63 14.23
CA TRP A 2 -17.68 -16.82 14.80
C TRP A 2 -17.77 -16.89 16.33
N TYR A 3 -16.84 -16.29 17.06
CA TYR A 3 -16.91 -16.21 18.53
C TYR A 3 -18.17 -15.47 19.03
N PHE A 4 -18.58 -14.39 18.36
CA PHE A 4 -19.73 -13.57 18.76
C PHE A 4 -21.09 -14.18 18.40
N ASN A 5 -21.10 -15.20 17.53
CA ASN A 5 -22.30 -15.94 17.15
C ASN A 5 -22.55 -17.16 18.05
N ARG A 6 -21.70 -17.40 19.06
CA ARG A 6 -21.95 -18.45 20.05
C ARG A 6 -23.16 -18.09 20.89
N ASP A 7 -23.98 -19.08 21.22
CA ASP A 7 -25.19 -18.92 22.04
C ASP A 7 -24.87 -18.28 23.41
N SER A 8 -23.66 -18.49 23.93
CA SER A 8 -23.20 -17.93 25.20
C SER A 8 -22.81 -16.44 25.15
N VAL A 9 -22.58 -15.86 23.97
CA VAL A 9 -22.18 -14.45 23.79
C VAL A 9 -23.31 -13.64 23.16
N ALA A 10 -24.03 -14.21 22.19
CA ALA A 10 -25.24 -13.66 21.57
C ALA A 10 -25.13 -12.19 21.10
N LEU A 11 -24.02 -11.84 20.41
CA LEU A 11 -23.80 -10.50 19.84
C LEU A 11 -23.80 -10.55 18.30
N PRO A 12 -24.99 -10.65 17.66
CA PRO A 12 -25.09 -10.84 16.21
C PRO A 12 -24.58 -9.64 15.41
N GLY A 13 -24.70 -8.41 15.93
CA GLY A 13 -24.18 -7.22 15.26
C GLY A 13 -22.66 -7.26 15.07
N PHE A 14 -21.91 -7.65 16.11
CA PHE A 14 -20.46 -7.83 16.02
C PHE A 14 -20.08 -8.99 15.09
N HIS A 15 -20.89 -10.05 15.05
CA HIS A 15 -20.67 -11.16 14.11
C HIS A 15 -20.70 -10.67 12.66
N VAL A 16 -21.76 -9.95 12.27
CA VAL A 16 -21.94 -9.41 10.92
C VAL A 16 -20.83 -8.42 10.58
N PHE A 17 -20.57 -7.46 11.48
CA PHE A 17 -19.52 -6.46 11.30
C PHE A 17 -18.14 -7.08 11.01
N PHE A 18 -17.71 -8.05 11.83
CA PHE A 18 -16.43 -8.71 11.62
C PHE A 18 -16.41 -9.66 10.42
N LYS A 19 -17.58 -10.16 9.98
CA LYS A 19 -17.68 -11.00 8.79
C LYS A 19 -17.50 -10.16 7.53
N GLU A 20 -18.23 -9.05 7.44
CA GLU A 20 -18.15 -8.11 6.33
C GLU A 20 -16.72 -7.57 6.15
N ARG A 21 -16.08 -7.14 7.24
CA ARG A 21 -14.65 -6.73 7.22
C ARG A 21 -13.72 -7.81 6.70
N ALA A 22 -13.93 -9.07 7.10
CA ALA A 22 -13.11 -10.18 6.63
C ALA A 22 -13.30 -10.43 5.13
N ASP A 23 -14.55 -10.36 4.64
CA ASP A 23 -14.88 -10.52 3.23
C ASP A 23 -14.28 -9.39 2.37
N ASP A 24 -14.36 -8.14 2.84
CA ASP A 24 -13.72 -6.99 2.19
C ASP A 24 -12.21 -7.14 2.10
N GLN A 25 -11.56 -7.59 3.19
CA GLN A 25 -10.12 -7.80 3.19
C GLN A 25 -9.70 -8.93 2.25
N MET A 26 -10.52 -9.97 2.11
CA MET A 26 -10.29 -11.02 1.11
C MET A 26 -10.46 -10.48 -0.32
N ASN A 27 -11.41 -9.58 -0.55
CA ASN A 27 -11.56 -8.90 -1.84
C ASN A 27 -10.34 -8.04 -2.17
N ILE A 28 -9.82 -7.28 -1.21
CA ILE A 28 -8.58 -6.49 -1.35
C ILE A 28 -7.39 -7.41 -1.65
N THR A 29 -7.26 -8.50 -0.88
CA THR A 29 -6.18 -9.49 -1.05
C THR A 29 -6.22 -10.11 -2.45
N ARG A 30 -7.40 -10.46 -2.95
CA ARG A 30 -7.59 -10.98 -4.32
C ARG A 30 -7.15 -9.97 -5.37
N LYS A 31 -7.59 -8.71 -5.25
CA LYS A 31 -7.17 -7.63 -6.16
C LYS A 31 -5.65 -7.45 -6.14
N PHE A 32 -5.01 -7.58 -4.98
CA PHE A 32 -3.56 -7.49 -4.85
C PHE A 32 -2.85 -8.66 -5.55
N MET A 33 -3.34 -9.89 -5.40
CA MET A 33 -2.79 -11.06 -6.11
C MET A 33 -2.92 -10.92 -7.63
N GLU A 34 -4.09 -10.44 -8.11
CA GLU A 34 -4.29 -10.16 -9.53
C GLU A 34 -3.36 -9.06 -10.03
N TYR A 35 -3.17 -7.99 -9.25
CA TYR A 35 -2.25 -6.92 -9.60
C TYR A 35 -0.81 -7.41 -9.72
N GLN A 36 -0.37 -8.26 -8.80
CA GLN A 36 0.96 -8.86 -8.84
C GLN A 36 1.16 -9.68 -10.13
N ASN A 37 0.17 -10.51 -10.49
CA ASN A 37 0.20 -11.29 -11.74
C ASN A 37 0.20 -10.39 -12.98
N LYS A 38 -0.58 -9.30 -12.99
CA LYS A 38 -0.62 -8.32 -14.10
C LYS A 38 0.73 -7.62 -14.33
N ARG A 39 1.50 -7.38 -13.27
CA ARG A 39 2.84 -6.78 -13.34
C ARG A 39 3.95 -7.80 -13.64
N GLY A 40 3.60 -9.07 -13.86
CA GLY A 40 4.55 -10.16 -14.09
C GLY A 40 5.26 -10.66 -12.83
N GLY A 41 4.83 -10.21 -11.64
CA GLY A 41 5.32 -10.72 -10.36
C GLY A 41 4.72 -12.08 -10.03
N ARG A 42 5.43 -12.88 -9.23
CA ARG A 42 4.96 -14.20 -8.78
C ARG A 42 4.36 -14.11 -7.37
N VAL A 43 3.12 -14.56 -7.21
CA VAL A 43 2.47 -14.65 -5.90
C VAL A 43 3.05 -15.86 -5.14
N ILE A 44 3.62 -15.60 -3.96
CA ILE A 44 4.10 -16.64 -3.03
C ILE A 44 3.25 -16.53 -1.77
N LEU A 45 2.43 -17.54 -1.51
CA LEU A 45 1.61 -17.62 -0.31
C LEU A 45 2.46 -18.13 0.85
N LYS A 46 2.24 -17.56 2.04
CA LYS A 46 2.86 -17.98 3.29
C LYS A 46 1.78 -18.48 4.24
N ASP A 47 2.18 -19.31 5.19
CA ASP A 47 1.27 -19.81 6.22
C ASP A 47 0.70 -18.65 7.06
N ILE A 48 -0.61 -18.66 7.25
CA ILE A 48 -1.31 -17.70 8.11
C ILE A 48 -1.38 -18.30 9.51
N PRO A 49 -0.74 -17.68 10.53
CA PRO A 49 -0.81 -18.19 11.88
C PRO A 49 -2.25 -18.08 12.41
N ALA A 50 -2.66 -19.06 13.22
CA ALA A 50 -3.96 -19.02 13.87
C ALA A 50 -4.07 -17.75 14.75
N PRO A 51 -5.24 -17.07 14.77
CA PRO A 51 -5.42 -15.92 15.63
C PRO A 51 -5.30 -16.33 17.12
N PRO A 52 -4.69 -15.49 17.97
CA PRO A 52 -4.46 -15.83 19.37
C PRO A 52 -5.77 -16.09 20.14
N ILE A 53 -5.72 -17.11 21.01
CA ILE A 53 -6.74 -17.78 21.86
C ILE A 53 -8.13 -17.12 21.91
N GLN A 54 -9.15 -17.94 21.62
CA GLN A 54 -10.56 -17.59 21.37
C GLN A 54 -11.47 -17.64 22.62
N GLU A 55 -10.90 -17.62 23.83
CA GLU A 55 -11.65 -17.69 25.09
C GLU A 55 -11.37 -16.44 25.94
N GLY A 56 -12.42 -15.72 26.33
CA GLY A 56 -12.32 -14.48 27.11
C GLY A 56 -12.28 -13.18 26.28
N TRP A 57 -12.70 -13.21 25.01
CA TRP A 57 -12.87 -11.98 24.24
C TRP A 57 -14.10 -11.23 24.74
N THR A 58 -13.89 -9.97 25.12
CA THR A 58 -14.96 -8.98 25.29
C THR A 58 -15.05 -8.13 24.01
N PRO A 59 -16.21 -7.50 23.73
CA PRO A 59 -16.35 -6.61 22.57
C PRO A 59 -15.30 -5.49 22.54
N LEU A 60 -14.96 -4.94 23.72
CA LEU A 60 -13.93 -3.92 23.86
C LEU A 60 -12.55 -4.45 23.40
N LYS A 61 -12.10 -5.57 23.96
CA LYS A 61 -10.82 -6.19 23.60
C LYS A 61 -10.76 -6.58 22.12
N ALA A 62 -11.90 -6.99 21.56
CA ALA A 62 -12.01 -7.29 20.13
C ALA A 62 -11.83 -6.06 19.25
N MET A 63 -12.45 -4.95 19.62
CA MET A 63 -12.29 -3.69 18.89
C MET A 63 -10.87 -3.14 19.03
N GLU A 64 -10.26 -3.18 20.22
CA GLU A 64 -8.87 -2.77 20.43
C GLU A 64 -7.89 -3.58 19.57
N ALA A 65 -8.03 -4.91 19.56
CA ALA A 65 -7.21 -5.78 18.71
C ALA A 65 -7.43 -5.49 17.22
N THR A 66 -8.68 -5.20 16.82
CA THR A 66 -8.99 -4.85 15.43
C THR A 66 -8.30 -3.55 15.03
N ILE A 67 -8.37 -2.52 15.88
CA ILE A 67 -7.69 -1.24 15.63
C ILE A 67 -6.18 -1.44 15.48
N GLN A 68 -5.56 -2.26 16.32
CA GLN A 68 -4.13 -2.58 16.21
C GLN A 68 -3.79 -3.24 14.87
N VAL A 69 -4.62 -4.19 14.43
CA VAL A 69 -4.45 -4.84 13.13
C VAL A 69 -4.60 -3.83 11.99
N GLU A 70 -5.65 -3.00 11.99
CA GLU A 70 -5.89 -1.98 10.96
C GLU A 70 -4.75 -0.95 10.88
N GLN A 71 -4.23 -0.50 12.03
CA GLN A 71 -3.05 0.37 12.09
C GLN A 71 -1.81 -0.29 11.48
N SER A 72 -1.57 -1.56 11.81
CA SER A 72 -0.42 -2.31 11.27
C SER A 72 -0.51 -2.49 9.75
N GLN A 73 -1.71 -2.75 9.23
CA GLN A 73 -1.97 -2.87 7.80
C GLN A 73 -1.80 -1.51 7.09
N THR A 74 -2.34 -0.44 7.66
CA THR A 74 -2.20 0.91 7.12
C THR A 74 -0.74 1.31 7.01
N LYS A 75 0.06 1.05 8.06
CA LYS A 75 1.50 1.31 8.04
C LYS A 75 2.21 0.52 6.93
N ALA A 76 1.90 -0.78 6.79
CA ALA A 76 2.51 -1.60 5.74
C ALA A 76 2.18 -1.09 4.33
N ILE A 77 0.95 -0.60 4.10
CA ILE A 77 0.55 0.02 2.83
C ILE A 77 1.32 1.32 2.59
N MET A 78 1.46 2.18 3.60
CA MET A 78 2.24 3.42 3.49
C MET A 78 3.71 3.16 3.15
N ASP A 79 4.31 2.13 3.76
CA ASP A 79 5.68 1.75 3.47
C ASP A 79 5.83 1.26 2.01
N LEU A 80 4.84 0.51 1.50
CA LEU A 80 4.80 0.06 0.11
C LEU A 80 4.64 1.22 -0.89
N THR A 81 3.77 2.19 -0.59
CA THR A 81 3.58 3.36 -1.46
C THR A 81 4.83 4.24 -1.48
N ALA A 82 5.45 4.46 -0.32
CA ALA A 82 6.70 5.22 -0.23
C ALA A 82 7.84 4.57 -1.01
N LEU A 83 7.91 3.23 -1.04
CA LEU A 83 8.89 2.52 -1.85
C LEU A 83 8.60 2.69 -3.35
N ALA A 84 7.33 2.65 -3.76
CA ALA A 84 6.94 2.87 -5.15
C ALA A 84 7.32 4.28 -5.64
N ASP A 85 7.10 5.30 -4.82
CA ASP A 85 7.47 6.69 -5.13
C ASP A 85 8.98 6.83 -5.33
N ARG A 86 9.79 6.22 -4.45
CA ARG A 86 11.25 6.21 -4.61
C ARG A 86 11.71 5.55 -5.91
N VAL A 87 11.03 4.49 -6.35
CA VAL A 87 11.36 3.82 -7.63
C VAL A 87 11.03 4.74 -8.81
N ILE A 88 9.97 5.52 -8.72
CA ILE A 88 9.61 6.53 -9.74
C ILE A 88 10.69 7.63 -9.77
N ASP A 89 11.07 8.17 -8.62
CA ASP A 89 12.11 9.21 -8.52
C ASP A 89 13.46 8.71 -9.08
N LEU A 90 13.85 7.48 -8.76
CA LEU A 90 15.07 6.86 -9.30
C LEU A 90 15.02 6.71 -10.82
N LYS A 91 13.84 6.40 -11.37
CA LYS A 91 13.65 6.32 -12.82
C LYS A 91 13.79 7.71 -13.45
N GLU A 92 13.15 8.74 -12.89
CA GLU A 92 13.30 10.12 -13.38
C GLU A 92 14.77 10.54 -13.42
N LEU A 93 15.52 10.29 -12.33
CA LEU A 93 16.95 10.57 -12.27
C LEU A 93 17.75 9.75 -13.30
N GLY A 94 17.43 8.47 -13.50
CA GLY A 94 18.06 7.63 -14.51
C GLY A 94 17.82 8.12 -15.95
N ASP A 95 16.61 8.61 -16.23
CA ASP A 95 16.25 9.21 -17.51
C ASP A 95 17.04 10.51 -17.74
N HIS A 96 17.17 11.35 -16.71
CA HIS A 96 18.02 12.56 -16.76
C HIS A 96 19.48 12.22 -17.08
N VAL A 97 20.08 11.24 -16.40
CA VAL A 97 21.46 10.79 -16.65
C VAL A 97 21.63 10.30 -18.09
N THR A 98 20.67 9.53 -18.60
CA THR A 98 20.72 8.99 -19.97
C THR A 98 20.63 10.10 -21.01
N GLN A 99 19.75 11.08 -20.80
CA GLN A 99 19.61 12.23 -21.69
C GLN A 99 20.87 13.12 -21.69
N LEU A 100 21.46 13.37 -20.52
CA LEU A 100 22.72 14.12 -20.38
C LEU A 100 23.88 13.41 -21.10
N LYS A 101 24.02 12.10 -20.94
CA LYS A 101 25.02 11.31 -21.69
C LYS A 101 24.82 11.38 -23.20
N ARG A 102 23.57 11.52 -23.67
CA ARG A 102 23.24 11.59 -25.10
C ARG A 102 23.56 12.95 -25.73
N VAL A 103 23.33 14.05 -25.01
CA VAL A 103 23.55 15.41 -25.54
C VAL A 103 25.03 15.82 -25.52
N GLY A 104 25.83 15.22 -24.65
CA GLY A 104 27.28 15.48 -24.55
C GLY A 104 27.62 16.83 -23.89
N PRO A 105 28.91 17.05 -23.56
CA PRO A 105 29.35 18.20 -22.77
C PRO A 105 29.23 19.54 -23.51
N GLY A 106 29.01 20.62 -22.75
CA GLY A 106 28.98 21.98 -23.28
C GLY A 106 27.59 22.42 -23.73
N ILE A 107 27.38 22.58 -25.05
CA ILE A 107 26.10 23.11 -25.58
C ILE A 107 24.93 22.17 -25.26
N GLY A 108 25.18 20.85 -25.27
CA GLY A 108 24.18 19.84 -24.94
C GLY A 108 23.61 20.00 -23.54
N GLU A 109 24.47 20.21 -22.55
CA GLU A 109 24.09 20.43 -21.15
C GLU A 109 23.32 21.75 -20.96
N TYR A 110 23.75 22.82 -21.64
CA TYR A 110 23.05 24.11 -21.59
C TYR A 110 21.63 24.03 -22.16
N LEU A 111 21.46 23.35 -23.30
CA LEU A 111 20.14 23.14 -23.91
C LEU A 111 19.27 22.21 -23.06
N TYR A 112 19.88 21.24 -22.39
CA TYR A 112 19.19 20.32 -21.49
C TYR A 112 18.62 21.04 -20.25
N ASP A 113 19.44 21.85 -19.59
CA ASP A 113 19.05 22.64 -18.42
C ASP A 113 17.85 23.55 -18.73
N LYS A 114 17.92 24.28 -19.85
CA LYS A 114 16.84 25.18 -20.28
C LYS A 114 15.53 24.47 -20.60
N ASN A 115 15.58 23.32 -21.26
CA ASN A 115 14.38 22.69 -21.83
C ASN A 115 13.78 21.59 -20.92
N SER A 116 14.60 20.91 -20.12
CA SER A 116 14.18 19.69 -19.40
C SER A 116 14.13 19.87 -17.89
N LEU A 117 14.96 20.74 -17.29
CA LEU A 117 14.96 20.96 -15.84
C LEU A 117 14.08 22.15 -15.43
N ASN A 118 14.17 23.27 -16.14
CA ASN A 118 13.39 24.49 -15.83
C ASN A 118 11.87 24.35 -16.05
N GLY A 119 11.41 23.41 -16.87
CA GLY A 119 9.97 23.13 -17.03
C GLY A 119 9.36 22.31 -15.88
N SER A 120 10.17 21.50 -15.18
CA SER A 120 9.68 20.49 -14.22
C SER A 120 9.41 21.03 -12.80
N TYR A 121 10.00 22.17 -12.44
CA TYR A 121 9.87 22.77 -11.11
C TYR A 121 8.47 23.38 -10.86
N PHE A 122 7.80 23.85 -11.91
CA PHE A 122 6.46 24.44 -11.81
C PHE A 122 5.36 23.38 -11.69
N ASP A 123 5.47 22.22 -12.35
CA ASP A 123 4.44 21.17 -12.32
C ASP A 123 4.44 20.32 -11.04
N LYS A 124 5.56 20.26 -10.30
CA LYS A 124 5.66 19.47 -9.05
C LYS A 124 5.01 20.17 -7.85
N ILE A 125 4.83 21.49 -7.87
CA ILE A 125 4.16 22.23 -6.78
C ILE A 125 2.65 21.94 -6.77
N ASP A 126 2.04 21.76 -7.94
CA ASP A 126 0.60 21.49 -8.03
C ASP A 126 0.20 20.07 -7.58
N ARG A 127 1.11 19.09 -7.66
CA ARG A 127 0.83 17.70 -7.25
C ARG A 127 0.81 17.46 -5.73
N ASN A 128 1.34 18.37 -4.92
CA ASN A 128 1.33 18.29 -3.44
C ASN A 128 0.20 19.12 -2.79
N SER A 129 -0.81 19.55 -3.57
CA SER A 129 -1.90 20.43 -3.10
C SER A 129 -3.23 19.73 -2.76
N TYR A 130 -3.25 18.40 -2.66
CA TYR A 130 -4.42 17.63 -2.21
C TYR A 130 -4.06 16.60 -1.14
#